data_AF-A0A3D3EX58-F1
#
_entry.id   AF-A0A3D3EX58-F1
#
_cell.length_a   1.000
_cell.length_b   1.000
_cell.length_c   1.000
_cell.angle_alpha   90.00
_cell.angle_beta   90.00
_cell.angle_gamma   90.00
#
_symmetry.space_group_name_H-M   'P 1'
#
loop_
_entity.id
_entity.type
_entity.pdbx_description
1 polymer ?
#
loop_
_entity_poly.entity_id
_entity_poly.type
_entity_poly.pdbx_seq_one_letter_code
_entity_poly.pdbx_strand_id
1 'polypeptide(L)'
;QTYGGEIAMNSNITKFWDSTLQYSLLQSYGDYTLSDSAPHSVEWINHIKLPWGFVARSTSVIVSKRKSQDSVDQFHSLPAYNTHEFGIQKKWNNFEIDLALLNSLDANYQSEYGYPAPGRDFSLRLKYYLR
;
A
#
# COMPACT_ATOMS: atom_id res chain seq x y z
N GLN A 1 19.08 18.52 -6.80
CA GLN A 1 18.35 17.91 -7.95
C GLN A 1 17.88 16.53 -7.51
N THR A 2 16.69 16.10 -7.92
CA THR A 2 16.11 14.80 -7.55
C THR A 2 16.08 13.90 -8.79
N TYR A 3 16.41 12.62 -8.63
CA TYR A 3 16.32 11.61 -9.68
C TYR A 3 15.66 10.35 -9.14
N GLY A 4 15.11 9.55 -10.02
CA GLY A 4 14.40 8.35 -9.64
C GLY A 4 14.04 7.50 -10.83
N GLY A 5 13.47 6.34 -10.55
CA GLY A 5 12.99 5.41 -11.55
C GLY A 5 11.88 4.57 -10.99
N GLU A 6 10.95 4.19 -11.85
CA GLU A 6 9.80 3.38 -11.47
C GLU A 6 9.70 2.20 -12.43
N ILE A 7 9.37 1.04 -11.86
CA ILE A 7 9.08 -0.17 -12.62
C ILE A 7 7.69 -0.63 -12.18
N ALA A 8 6.78 -0.75 -13.12
CA ALA A 8 5.47 -1.34 -12.90
C ALA A 8 5.27 -2.54 -13.81
N MET A 9 5.08 -3.71 -13.22
CA MET A 9 4.79 -4.95 -13.91
C MET A 9 3.35 -5.36 -13.62
N ASN A 10 2.54 -5.43 -14.67
CA ASN A 10 1.16 -5.92 -14.62
C ASN A 10 1.09 -7.26 -15.34
N SER A 11 0.56 -8.28 -14.68
CA SER A 11 0.48 -9.62 -15.25
C SER A 11 -0.75 -10.37 -14.79
N ASN A 12 -1.37 -11.08 -15.72
CA ASN A 12 -2.35 -12.11 -15.41
C ASN A 12 -1.58 -13.42 -15.30
N ILE A 13 -1.11 -13.75 -14.10
CA ILE A 13 -0.30 -14.94 -13.83
C ILE A 13 -1.08 -16.19 -14.25
N THR A 14 -2.39 -16.19 -13.98
CA THR A 14 -3.33 -17.18 -14.51
C THR A 14 -4.67 -16.51 -14.84
N LYS A 15 -5.63 -17.26 -15.40
CA LYS A 15 -6.97 -16.74 -15.73
C LYS A 15 -7.75 -16.20 -14.51
N PHE A 16 -7.37 -16.61 -13.31
CA PHE A 16 -8.01 -16.23 -12.06
C PHE A 16 -7.11 -15.37 -11.17
N TRP A 17 -5.90 -15.01 -11.59
CA TRP A 17 -4.97 -14.24 -10.77
C TRP A 17 -4.33 -13.12 -11.59
N ASP A 18 -4.75 -11.90 -11.25
CA ASP A 18 -4.20 -10.66 -11.77
C ASP A 18 -3.26 -10.08 -10.69
N SER A 19 -2.04 -9.70 -11.07
CA SER A 19 -0.99 -9.22 -10.16
C SER A 19 -0.30 -7.99 -10.72
N THR A 20 -0.10 -6.99 -9.87
CA THR A 20 0.63 -5.76 -10.16
C THR A 20 1.76 -5.62 -9.14
N LEU A 21 3.01 -5.60 -9.63
CA LEU A 21 4.19 -5.31 -8.82
C LEU A 21 4.77 -3.96 -9.25
N GLN A 22 4.90 -3.04 -8.31
CA GLN A 22 5.45 -1.72 -8.50
C GLN A 22 6.69 -1.55 -7.62
N TYR A 23 7.73 -0.96 -8.17
CA TYR A 23 8.92 -0.55 -7.44
C TYR A 23 9.24 0.88 -7.82
N SER A 24 9.55 1.71 -6.83
CA SER A 24 10.05 3.06 -7.04
C SER A 24 11.38 3.28 -6.33
N LEU A 25 12.26 4.01 -7.01
CA LEU A 25 13.52 4.54 -6.52
C LEU A 25 13.43 6.07 -6.57
N LEU A 26 13.75 6.74 -5.47
CA LEU A 26 13.86 8.20 -5.42
C LEU A 26 15.10 8.63 -4.64
N GLN A 27 15.92 9.49 -5.21
CA GLN A 27 17.15 9.98 -4.58
C GLN A 27 17.39 11.44 -4.94
N SER A 28 18.18 12.11 -4.11
CA SER A 28 18.62 13.48 -4.32
C SER A 28 20.14 13.56 -4.47
N TYR A 29 20.59 14.52 -5.27
CA TYR A 29 21.99 14.86 -5.44
C TYR A 29 22.39 16.05 -4.55
N GLY A 30 23.58 15.96 -3.94
CA GLY A 30 24.12 16.98 -3.03
C GLY A 30 23.57 16.88 -1.61
N ASP A 31 23.67 17.98 -0.86
CA ASP A 31 23.24 18.04 0.56
C ASP A 31 21.71 18.14 0.75
N TYR A 32 20.95 18.12 -0.35
CA TYR A 32 19.50 18.19 -0.30
C TYR A 32 18.92 16.87 0.21
N THR A 33 18.14 16.94 1.28
CA THR A 33 17.45 15.79 1.87
C THR A 33 15.97 15.79 1.46
N LEU A 34 15.51 14.66 0.92
CA LEU A 34 14.09 14.46 0.64
C LEU A 34 13.36 14.10 1.95
N SER A 35 12.47 14.99 2.39
CA SER A 35 11.57 14.69 3.50
C SER A 35 10.44 13.77 3.04
N ASP A 36 10.03 12.87 3.92
CA ASP A 36 8.86 12.00 3.88
C ASP A 36 8.76 11.07 2.67
N SER A 37 9.82 11.05 1.86
CA SER A 37 9.94 10.25 0.65
C SER A 37 10.97 9.16 0.88
N ALA A 38 10.54 7.90 0.83
CA ALA A 38 11.45 6.78 0.99
C ALA A 38 12.29 6.57 -0.27
N PRO A 39 13.60 6.28 -0.14
CA PRO A 39 14.43 6.05 -1.31
C PRO A 39 14.01 4.84 -2.13
N HIS A 40 13.49 3.81 -1.48
CA HIS A 40 12.94 2.62 -2.10
C HIS A 40 11.55 2.35 -1.56
N SER A 41 10.61 2.06 -2.45
CA SER A 41 9.33 1.46 -2.08
C SER A 41 8.91 0.38 -3.06
N VAL A 42 8.20 -0.62 -2.56
CA VAL A 42 7.61 -1.71 -3.33
C VAL A 42 6.15 -1.81 -2.96
N GLU A 43 5.28 -1.93 -3.97
CA GLU A 43 3.88 -2.24 -3.78
C GLU A 43 3.51 -3.46 -4.63
N TRP A 44 2.94 -4.47 -3.99
CA TRP A 44 2.47 -5.68 -4.66
C TRP A 44 0.99 -5.90 -4.41
N ILE A 45 0.19 -5.77 -5.47
CA ILE A 45 -1.26 -5.86 -5.47
C ILE A 45 -1.67 -7.13 -6.20
N ASN A 46 -2.54 -7.92 -5.59
CA ASN A 46 -3.06 -9.16 -6.15
C ASN A 46 -4.58 -9.17 -6.11
N HIS A 47 -5.18 -9.64 -7.20
CA HIS A 47 -6.61 -9.92 -7.33
C HIS A 47 -6.78 -11.37 -7.76
N ILE A 48 -7.41 -12.16 -6.90
CA ILE A 48 -7.58 -13.61 -7.10
C ILE A 48 -9.08 -13.93 -7.15
N LYS A 49 -9.55 -14.37 -8.30
CA LYS A 49 -10.91 -14.87 -8.48
C LYS A 49 -11.02 -16.24 -7.81
N LEU A 50 -11.92 -16.34 -6.85
CA LEU A 50 -12.22 -17.55 -6.10
C LEU A 50 -13.53 -18.18 -6.60
N PRO A 51 -13.81 -19.45 -6.24
CA PRO A 51 -15.10 -20.07 -6.52
C PRO A 51 -16.29 -19.24 -6.00
N TRP A 52 -17.49 -19.49 -6.55
CA TRP A 52 -18.75 -18.85 -6.15
C TRP A 52 -18.78 -17.31 -6.27
N GLY A 53 -17.97 -16.75 -7.18
CA GLY A 53 -17.99 -15.32 -7.51
C GLY A 53 -17.32 -14.42 -6.46
N PHE A 54 -16.50 -15.00 -5.57
CA PHE A 54 -15.68 -14.22 -4.66
C PHE A 54 -14.40 -13.73 -5.35
N VAL A 55 -13.90 -12.58 -4.92
CA VAL A 55 -12.60 -12.03 -5.33
C VAL A 55 -11.81 -11.71 -4.06
N ALA A 56 -10.69 -12.40 -3.87
CA ALA A 56 -9.73 -12.05 -2.84
C ALA A 56 -8.77 -10.98 -3.37
N ARG A 57 -8.41 -10.05 -2.50
CA ARG A 57 -7.46 -8.96 -2.75
C ARG A 57 -6.38 -9.00 -1.71
N SER A 58 -5.14 -8.79 -2.12
CA SER A 58 -4.01 -8.69 -1.22
C SER A 58 -3.11 -7.57 -1.69
N THR A 59 -2.82 -6.61 -0.82
CA THR A 59 -1.85 -5.55 -1.07
C THR A 59 -0.73 -5.68 -0.05
N SER A 60 0.52 -5.58 -0.51
CA SER A 60 1.69 -5.52 0.36
C SER A 60 2.53 -4.33 -0.03
N VAL A 61 2.81 -3.46 0.93
CA VAL A 61 3.66 -2.29 0.74
C VAL A 61 4.90 -2.44 1.59
N ILE A 62 6.07 -2.23 1.01
CA ILE A 62 7.36 -2.22 1.70
C ILE A 62 8.00 -0.86 1.44
N VAL A 63 8.32 -0.15 2.50
CA VAL A 63 8.91 1.19 2.43
C VAL A 63 10.22 1.16 3.20
N SER A 64 11.29 1.59 2.53
CA SER A 64 12.61 1.68 3.15
C SER A 64 12.68 2.81 4.19
N LYS A 65 13.76 2.83 4.97
CA LYS A 65 14.05 3.92 5.91
C LYS A 65 14.03 5.26 5.18
N ARG A 66 13.49 6.29 5.81
CA ARG A 66 13.39 7.62 5.20
C ARG A 66 13.66 8.73 6.19
N LYS A 67 13.90 9.92 5.67
CA LYS A 67 13.99 11.13 6.49
C LYS A 67 12.59 11.75 6.60
N SER A 68 12.31 12.36 7.73
CA SER A 68 11.10 13.12 7.99
C SER A 68 11.48 14.37 8.76
N GLN A 69 11.08 15.52 8.24
CA GLN A 69 11.37 16.83 8.81
C GLN A 69 10.29 17.18 9.83
N ASP A 70 10.69 17.63 11.01
CA ASP A 70 9.75 18.15 11.99
C ASP A 70 9.41 19.64 11.76
N SER A 71 8.58 20.21 12.64
CA SER A 71 8.14 21.61 12.55
C SER A 71 9.23 22.64 12.82
N VAL A 72 10.44 22.23 13.21
CA VAL A 72 11.58 23.11 13.49
C VAL A 72 12.77 22.81 12.55
N ASP A 73 12.47 22.26 11.38
CA ASP A 73 13.42 21.95 10.31
C ASP A 73 14.51 20.92 10.68
N GLN A 74 14.24 20.07 11.68
CA GLN A 74 15.15 18.97 12.03
C GLN A 74 14.73 17.67 11.34
N PHE A 75 15.71 17.02 10.71
CA PHE A 75 15.50 15.76 10.02
C PHE A 75 15.69 14.56 10.96
N HIS A 76 14.62 13.80 11.13
CA HIS A 76 14.60 12.53 11.85
C HIS A 76 14.65 11.35 10.88
N SER A 77 15.21 10.22 11.33
CA SER A 77 15.18 8.99 10.55
C SER A 77 14.01 8.13 11.00
N LEU A 78 13.07 7.88 10.10
CA LEU A 78 12.01 6.91 10.32
C LEU A 78 12.47 5.52 9.87
N PRO A 79 12.16 4.46 10.63
CA PRO A 79 12.50 3.09 10.26
C PRO A 79 11.75 2.67 8.98
N ALA A 80 12.30 1.65 8.31
CA ALA A 80 11.57 0.95 7.26
C ALA A 80 10.33 0.27 7.86
N TYR A 81 9.28 0.12 7.06
CA TYR A 81 8.08 -0.58 7.46
C TYR A 81 7.49 -1.36 6.30
N ASN A 82 6.61 -2.31 6.64
CA ASN A 82 5.82 -3.05 5.69
C ASN A 82 4.38 -3.17 6.21
N THR A 83 3.42 -2.93 5.34
CA THR A 83 2.00 -3.13 5.62
C THR A 83 1.43 -4.17 4.67
N HIS A 84 0.44 -4.91 5.18
CA HIS A 84 -0.27 -5.91 4.43
C HIS A 84 -1.76 -5.67 4.60
N GLU A 85 -2.48 -5.74 3.51
CA GLU A 85 -3.94 -5.62 3.49
C GLU A 85 -4.52 -6.83 2.78
N PHE A 86 -5.59 -7.37 3.35
CA PHE A 86 -6.31 -8.50 2.78
C PHE A 86 -7.78 -8.16 2.69
N GLY A 87 -8.39 -8.42 1.54
CA GLY A 87 -9.80 -8.18 1.33
C GLY A 87 -10.47 -9.35 0.63
N ILE A 88 -11.77 -9.49 0.85
CA ILE A 88 -12.62 -10.38 0.09
C ILE A 88 -13.87 -9.63 -0.31
N GLN A 89 -14.23 -9.77 -1.59
CA GLN A 89 -15.37 -9.12 -2.18
C GLN A 89 -16.28 -10.17 -2.82
N LYS A 90 -17.59 -9.94 -2.79
CA LYS A 90 -18.55 -10.71 -3.57
C LYS A 90 -19.59 -9.78 -4.16
N LYS A 91 -19.91 -9.99 -5.44
CA LYS A 91 -20.96 -9.28 -6.14
C LYS A 91 -22.05 -10.26 -6.57
N TRP A 92 -23.32 -9.94 -6.29
CA TRP A 92 -24.48 -10.70 -6.73
C TRP A 92 -25.61 -9.75 -7.13
N ASN A 93 -26.11 -9.89 -8.35
CA ASN A 93 -27.14 -9.02 -8.91
C ASN A 93 -26.76 -7.53 -8.78
N ASN A 94 -27.55 -6.77 -8.01
CA ASN A 94 -27.35 -5.35 -7.76
C ASN A 94 -26.61 -5.08 -6.43
N PHE A 95 -26.09 -6.11 -5.75
CA PHE A 95 -25.42 -5.99 -4.46
C PHE A 95 -23.94 -6.35 -4.56
N GLU A 96 -23.12 -5.65 -3.78
CA GLU A 96 -21.71 -5.95 -3.58
C GLU A 96 -21.37 -5.81 -2.10
N ILE A 97 -20.74 -6.83 -1.52
CA ILE A 97 -20.10 -6.77 -0.21
C ILE A 97 -18.59 -6.82 -0.38
N ASP A 98 -17.91 -6.03 0.44
CA ASP A 98 -16.47 -5.96 0.49
C ASP A 98 -16.04 -5.88 1.95
N LEU A 99 -15.22 -6.83 2.37
CA LEU A 99 -14.61 -6.92 3.68
C LEU A 99 -13.11 -6.79 3.50
N ALA A 100 -12.46 -5.90 4.25
CA ALA A 100 -11.01 -5.76 4.24
C ALA A 100 -10.44 -5.65 5.65
N LEU A 101 -9.25 -6.22 5.83
CA LEU A 101 -8.38 -6.07 6.98
C LEU A 101 -7.18 -5.23 6.54
N LEU A 102 -7.09 -4.03 7.09
CA LEU A 102 -6.04 -3.05 6.82
C LEU A 102 -4.92 -3.22 7.85
N ASN A 103 -3.67 -3.03 7.43
CA ASN A 103 -2.48 -3.21 8.27
C ASN A 103 -2.57 -4.51 9.11
N SER A 104 -2.74 -5.65 8.45
CA SER A 104 -3.14 -6.92 9.07
C SER A 104 -2.17 -7.44 10.13
N LEU A 105 -0.89 -7.07 10.02
CA LEU A 105 0.17 -7.43 10.97
C LEU A 105 0.34 -6.39 12.09
N ASP A 106 -0.51 -5.37 12.13
CA ASP A 106 -0.48 -4.28 13.11
C ASP A 106 0.91 -3.63 13.17
N ALA A 107 1.47 -3.35 12.00
CA ALA A 107 2.78 -2.72 11.90
C ALA A 107 2.73 -1.36 12.59
N ASN A 108 3.64 -1.15 13.55
CA ASN A 108 3.81 0.13 14.20
C ASN A 108 4.75 1.00 13.35
N TYR A 109 4.18 1.97 12.65
CA TYR A 109 4.94 2.88 11.81
C TYR A 109 4.37 4.30 11.92
N GLN A 110 5.17 5.26 11.47
CA GLN A 110 4.80 6.67 11.42
C GLN A 110 4.72 7.09 9.96
N SER A 111 3.74 7.91 9.60
CA SER A 111 3.68 8.54 8.27
C SER A 111 4.68 9.68 8.18
N GLU A 112 4.81 10.43 9.26
CA GLU A 112 5.72 11.55 9.46
C GLU A 112 6.24 11.51 10.90
N TYR A 113 7.37 12.12 11.19
CA TYR A 113 7.93 12.11 12.54
C TYR A 113 6.95 12.70 13.56
N GLY A 114 6.60 11.91 14.58
CA GLY A 114 5.63 12.28 15.60
C GLY A 114 4.17 11.96 15.24
N TYR A 115 3.90 11.50 14.02
CA TYR A 115 2.55 11.16 13.54
C TYR A 115 2.44 9.65 13.28
N PRO A 116 1.94 8.87 14.28
CA PRO A 116 1.71 7.44 14.09
C PRO A 116 0.65 7.22 13.01
N ALA A 117 0.94 6.29 12.10
CA ALA A 117 -0.02 5.87 11.10
C ALA A 117 -1.06 4.91 11.70
N PRO A 118 -2.20 4.69 11.02
CA PRO A 118 -3.23 3.76 11.52
C PRO A 118 -2.67 2.36 11.77
N GLY A 119 -3.03 1.79 12.92
CA GLY A 119 -2.80 0.38 13.24
C GLY A 119 -3.72 -0.54 12.42
N ARG A 120 -3.88 -1.77 12.89
CA ARG A 120 -4.80 -2.73 12.29
C ARG A 120 -6.25 -2.25 12.35
N ASP A 121 -6.94 -2.28 11.22
CA ASP A 121 -8.33 -1.83 11.09
C ASP A 121 -9.15 -2.75 10.17
N PHE A 122 -10.48 -2.68 10.28
CA PHE A 122 -11.43 -3.48 9.51
C PHE A 122 -12.39 -2.58 8.74
N SER A 123 -12.55 -2.86 7.45
CA SER A 123 -13.50 -2.16 6.59
C SER A 123 -14.60 -3.12 6.13
N LEU A 124 -15.85 -2.70 6.29
CA LEU A 124 -17.01 -3.31 5.66
C LEU A 124 -17.65 -2.28 4.74
N ARG A 125 -17.82 -2.63 3.47
CA ARG A 125 -18.52 -1.82 2.49
C ARG A 125 -19.62 -2.63 1.84
N LEU A 126 -20.81 -2.06 1.84
CA LEU A 126 -22.00 -2.57 1.17
C LEU A 126 -22.38 -1.59 0.07
N LYS A 127 -22.53 -2.07 -1.16
CA LYS A 127 -23.03 -1.27 -2.28
C LYS A 127 -24.28 -1.89 -2.86
N TYR A 128 -25.24 -1.02 -3.20
CA TYR A 128 -26.42 -1.37 -3.98
C TYR A 128 -26.47 -0.50 -5.24
N TYR A 129 -26.67 -1.15 -6.39
CA TYR A 129 -26.73 -0.49 -7.69
C TYR A 129 -28.19 -0.34 -8.13
N LEU A 130 -28.68 0.89 -8.17
CA LEU A 130 -29.99 1.21 -8.78
C LEU A 130 -29.88 1.06 -10.30
N ARG A 131 -30.85 0.38 -10.91
CA ARG A 131 -30.99 0.25 -12.36
C ARG A 131 -31.95 1.29 -12.89
#